data_AF-A0A7S3H3Q1-F1
#
_entry.id   AF-A0A7S3H3Q1-F1
#
_cell.length_a   1.000
_cell.length_b   1.000
_cell.length_c   1.000
_cell.angle_alpha   90.00
_cell.angle_beta   90.00
_cell.angle_gamma   90.00
#
_symmetry.space_group_name_H-M   'P 1'
#
loop_
_entity.id
_entity.type
_entity.pdbx_description
1 polymer ?
#
loop_
_entity_poly.entity_id
_entity_poly.type
_entity_poly.pdbx_seq_one_letter_code
_entity_poly.pdbx_strand_id
1 'polypeptide(L)'
;MDSILVGKYEGEYQNGLYHGKGKITYGKNSYEGTFFNGQMHGEGKMTCEEGVYKGYWVEGKLVNGCYVYSDGLEHKKVTHRAWDYCSNNDPRFYTEVKDGIKNGDELRDTTAHDYGHLTPKDCFDTIDGYYDVLKHAVFDYKTGEIVRTPNQTEIDWIIANCRVGKGFAVN
;
A
#
# COMPACT_ATOMS: atom_id res chain seq x y z
N MET A 1 -7.45 -8.72 -37.95
CA MET A 1 -7.51 -7.34 -38.46
C MET A 1 -6.76 -6.51 -37.46
N ASP A 2 -5.55 -6.11 -37.81
CA ASP A 2 -4.68 -5.33 -36.93
C ASP A 2 -5.15 -3.87 -36.96
N SER A 3 -5.69 -3.43 -35.83
CA SER A 3 -6.28 -2.10 -35.68
C SER A 3 -5.19 -1.05 -35.65
N ILE A 4 -4.95 -0.40 -36.80
CA ILE A 4 -4.17 0.84 -36.86
C ILE A 4 -4.92 1.89 -36.03
N LEU A 5 -4.24 2.49 -35.05
CA LEU A 5 -4.81 3.60 -34.28
C LEU A 5 -5.01 4.78 -35.22
N VAL A 6 -6.25 5.27 -35.37
CA VAL A 6 -6.55 6.47 -36.17
C VAL A 6 -6.81 7.63 -35.21
N GLY A 7 -5.95 8.63 -35.24
CA GLY A 7 -6.03 9.80 -34.36
C GLY A 7 -5.09 10.91 -34.80
N LYS A 8 -5.06 12.01 -34.04
CA LYS A 8 -4.06 13.07 -34.24
C LYS A 8 -2.73 12.57 -33.74
N TYR A 9 -1.80 12.29 -34.66
CA TYR A 9 -0.45 11.82 -34.35
C TYR A 9 0.58 12.93 -34.54
N GLU A 10 1.45 13.08 -33.55
CA GLU A 10 2.59 13.98 -33.53
C GLU A 10 3.83 13.15 -33.23
N GLY A 11 4.69 12.94 -34.23
CA GLY A 11 5.87 12.10 -34.09
C GLY A 11 6.48 11.70 -35.42
N GLU A 12 7.38 10.73 -35.36
CA GLU A 12 8.10 10.24 -36.54
C GLU A 12 7.24 9.27 -37.36
N TYR A 13 7.52 9.23 -38.67
CA TYR A 13 6.89 8.31 -39.62
C TYR A 13 7.96 7.53 -40.37
N GLN A 14 7.68 6.27 -40.65
CA GLN A 14 8.49 5.44 -41.54
C GLN A 14 7.56 4.68 -42.49
N ASN A 15 7.78 4.77 -43.80
CA ASN A 15 6.95 4.15 -44.83
C ASN A 15 5.44 4.49 -44.71
N GLY A 16 5.12 5.71 -44.28
CA GLY A 16 3.74 6.17 -44.07
C GLY A 16 3.06 5.65 -42.80
N LEU A 17 3.77 4.89 -41.96
CA LEU A 17 3.29 4.39 -40.68
C LEU A 17 3.95 5.12 -39.51
N TYR A 18 3.27 5.15 -38.36
CA TYR A 18 3.87 5.67 -37.12
C TYR A 18 5.10 4.86 -36.74
N HIS A 19 6.19 5.55 -36.43
CA HIS A 19 7.46 4.95 -36.06
C HIS A 19 8.19 5.84 -35.07
N GLY A 20 9.15 5.30 -34.32
CA GLY A 20 9.98 6.09 -33.42
C GLY A 20 9.17 6.69 -32.26
N LYS A 21 9.60 7.83 -31.74
CA LYS A 21 8.88 8.49 -30.65
C LYS A 21 7.70 9.29 -31.19
N GLY A 22 6.57 9.20 -30.50
CA GLY A 22 5.40 9.97 -30.88
C GLY A 22 4.34 10.02 -29.81
N LYS A 23 3.32 10.80 -30.13
CA LYS A 23 2.10 10.94 -29.34
C LYS A 23 0.90 10.85 -30.25
N ILE A 24 -0.03 9.96 -29.94
CA ILE A 24 -1.31 9.85 -30.62
C ILE A 24 -2.43 10.23 -29.66
N THR A 25 -3.37 11.03 -30.14
CA THR A 25 -4.61 11.35 -29.42
C THR A 25 -5.80 10.85 -30.23
N TYR A 26 -6.66 10.05 -29.61
CA TYR A 26 -7.84 9.45 -30.23
C TYR A 26 -9.02 9.53 -29.25
N GLY A 27 -10.03 10.34 -29.60
CA GLY A 27 -11.12 10.66 -28.69
C GLY A 27 -10.62 11.33 -27.41
N LYS A 28 -10.99 10.77 -26.25
CA LYS A 28 -10.51 11.21 -24.92
C LYS A 28 -9.20 10.55 -24.48
N ASN A 29 -8.70 9.61 -25.27
CA ASN A 29 -7.53 8.82 -24.91
C ASN A 29 -6.29 9.34 -25.63
N SER A 30 -5.13 9.12 -25.02
CA SER A 30 -3.86 9.41 -25.67
C SER A 30 -2.82 8.36 -25.33
N TYR A 31 -1.89 8.14 -26.25
CA TYR A 31 -0.69 7.36 -25.98
C TYR A 31 0.53 8.19 -26.35
N GLU A 32 1.53 8.18 -25.47
CA GLU A 32 2.82 8.85 -25.64
C GLU A 32 3.92 7.84 -25.37
N GLY A 33 4.78 7.60 -26.35
CA GLY A 33 5.79 6.54 -26.26
C GLY A 33 6.41 6.23 -27.60
N THR A 34 6.95 5.02 -27.72
CA THR A 34 7.55 4.56 -28.97
C THR A 34 6.49 3.84 -29.83
N PHE A 35 6.69 3.87 -31.14
CA PHE A 35 5.86 3.24 -32.16
C PHE A 35 6.73 2.39 -33.09
N PHE A 36 6.18 1.26 -33.54
CA PHE A 36 6.80 0.40 -34.55
C PHE A 36 5.71 -0.14 -35.47
N ASN A 37 5.89 0.02 -36.79
CA ASN A 37 4.93 -0.38 -37.83
C ASN A 37 3.48 0.08 -37.54
N GLY A 38 3.30 1.33 -37.10
CA GLY A 38 1.98 1.91 -36.85
C GLY A 38 1.35 1.52 -35.50
N GLN A 39 2.03 0.71 -34.68
CA GLN A 39 1.53 0.22 -33.40
C GLN A 39 2.35 0.74 -32.23
N MET A 40 1.73 0.84 -31.05
CA MET A 40 2.43 1.15 -29.80
C MET A 40 3.46 0.06 -29.51
N HIS A 41 4.71 0.46 -29.27
CA HIS A 41 5.83 -0.46 -29.06
C HIS A 41 6.87 0.17 -28.13
N GLY A 42 7.62 -0.62 -27.38
CA GLY A 42 8.64 -0.10 -26.45
C GLY A 42 8.02 0.61 -25.24
N GLU A 43 8.77 1.52 -24.61
CA GLU A 43 8.26 2.27 -23.46
C GLU A 43 7.20 3.29 -23.87
N GLY A 44 6.11 3.33 -23.10
CA GLY A 44 5.01 4.27 -23.35
C GLY A 44 3.99 4.36 -22.23
N LYS A 45 3.20 5.44 -22.30
CA LYS A 45 2.13 5.78 -21.38
C LYS A 45 0.84 5.98 -22.17
N MET A 46 -0.18 5.16 -21.90
CA MET A 46 -1.54 5.35 -22.38
C MET A 46 -2.38 6.00 -21.29
N THR A 47 -2.99 7.14 -21.59
CA THR A 47 -3.94 7.83 -20.72
C THR A 47 -5.35 7.60 -21.24
N CYS A 48 -6.24 7.11 -20.37
CA CYS A 48 -7.65 6.92 -20.62
C CYS A 48 -8.49 7.64 -19.56
N GLU A 49 -9.82 7.72 -19.78
CA GLU A 49 -10.74 8.40 -18.85
C GLU A 49 -10.71 7.79 -17.43
N GLU A 50 -10.48 6.48 -17.32
CA GLU A 50 -10.46 5.75 -16.05
C GLU A 50 -9.09 5.74 -15.34
N GLY A 51 -8.01 6.13 -16.03
CA GLY A 51 -6.67 5.97 -15.48
C GLY A 51 -5.55 5.99 -16.51
N VAL A 52 -4.40 5.43 -16.14
CA VAL A 52 -3.16 5.48 -16.90
C VAL A 52 -2.47 4.12 -16.90
N TYR A 53 -2.21 3.59 -18.10
CA TYR A 53 -1.31 2.46 -18.29
C TYR A 53 0.10 2.97 -18.57
N LYS A 54 1.09 2.48 -17.83
CA LYS A 54 2.51 2.81 -18.04
C LYS A 54 3.32 1.54 -18.14
N GLY A 55 4.21 1.47 -19.13
CA GLY A 55 5.16 0.38 -19.23
C GLY A 55 5.64 0.10 -20.65
N TYR A 56 5.98 -1.17 -20.90
CA TYR A 56 6.51 -1.68 -22.14
C TYR A 56 5.43 -2.33 -23.00
N TRP A 57 5.34 -1.88 -24.24
CA TRP A 57 4.33 -2.24 -25.22
C TRP A 57 4.94 -3.08 -26.34
N VAL A 58 4.18 -4.06 -26.83
CA VAL A 58 4.53 -4.83 -28.02
C VAL A 58 3.25 -5.03 -28.83
N GLU A 59 3.27 -4.54 -30.08
CA GLU A 59 2.14 -4.68 -31.02
C GLU A 59 0.81 -4.20 -30.41
N GLY A 60 0.83 -3.02 -29.81
CA GLY A 60 -0.37 -2.41 -29.22
C GLY A 60 -0.78 -2.97 -27.85
N LYS A 61 -0.08 -3.99 -27.32
CA LYS A 61 -0.41 -4.62 -26.04
C LYS A 61 0.62 -4.25 -24.97
N LEU A 62 0.14 -3.92 -23.77
CA LEU A 62 1.00 -3.72 -22.60
C LEU A 62 1.49 -5.09 -22.10
N VAL A 63 2.80 -5.32 -22.15
CA VAL A 63 3.41 -6.61 -21.78
C VAL A 63 4.00 -6.57 -20.37
N ASN A 64 4.59 -5.44 -19.99
CA ASN A 64 5.14 -5.20 -18.67
C ASN A 64 4.79 -3.78 -18.23
N GLY A 65 4.16 -3.60 -17.08
CA GLY A 65 3.74 -2.28 -16.63
C GLY A 65 2.73 -2.31 -15.50
N CYS A 66 2.26 -1.12 -15.14
CA CYS A 66 1.22 -0.93 -14.15
C CYS A 66 0.07 -0.10 -14.71
N TYR A 67 -1.09 -0.28 -14.08
CA TYR A 67 -2.25 0.58 -14.29
C TYR A 67 -2.45 1.42 -13.04
N VAL A 68 -2.63 2.72 -13.23
CA VAL A 68 -2.92 3.67 -12.15
C VAL A 68 -4.31 4.22 -12.39
N TYR A 69 -5.21 4.02 -11.43
CA TYR A 69 -6.58 4.54 -11.47
C TYR A 69 -6.59 6.08 -11.41
N SER A 70 -7.71 6.69 -11.79
CA SER A 70 -7.88 8.15 -11.76
C SER A 70 -7.76 8.76 -10.37
N ASP A 71 -7.99 7.99 -9.31
CA ASP A 71 -7.78 8.37 -7.90
C ASP A 71 -6.31 8.26 -7.43
N GLY A 72 -5.42 7.79 -8.30
CA GLY A 72 -4.00 7.59 -8.02
C GLY A 72 -3.65 6.22 -7.43
N LEU A 73 -4.63 5.34 -7.20
CA LEU A 73 -4.37 3.99 -6.74
C LEU A 73 -3.62 3.21 -7.83
N GLU A 74 -2.50 2.58 -7.47
CA GLU A 74 -1.79 1.70 -8.38
C GLU A 74 -2.40 0.28 -8.31
N HIS A 75 -2.83 -0.24 -9.46
CA HIS A 75 -3.22 -1.63 -9.59
C HIS A 75 -1.98 -2.52 -9.51
N LYS A 76 -1.60 -2.85 -8.27
CA LYS A 76 -0.62 -3.88 -7.99
C LYS A 76 -1.28 -5.23 -8.30
N LYS A 77 -0.60 -6.09 -9.06
CA LYS A 77 -0.95 -7.51 -9.15
C LYS A 77 -0.64 -8.18 -7.81
N VAL A 78 -1.35 -7.79 -6.77
CA VAL A 78 -1.27 -8.43 -5.45
C VAL A 78 -2.03 -9.74 -5.61
N THR A 79 -1.31 -10.86 -5.57
CA THR A 79 -1.99 -12.15 -5.38
C THR A 79 -2.77 -12.06 -4.07
N HIS A 80 -3.90 -12.76 -3.93
CA HIS A 80 -4.69 -12.78 -2.68
C HIS A 80 -3.87 -13.09 -1.40
N ARG A 81 -2.62 -13.53 -1.53
CA ARG A 81 -1.67 -13.82 -0.44
C ARG A 81 -0.71 -12.68 -0.09
N ALA A 82 -0.72 -11.56 -0.82
CA ALA A 82 0.16 -10.41 -0.58
C ALA A 82 -0.61 -9.19 -0.04
N TRP A 83 -1.83 -9.41 0.45
CA TRP A 83 -2.60 -8.40 1.16
C TRP A 83 -2.18 -8.39 2.63
N ASP A 84 -1.28 -7.48 2.99
CA ASP A 84 -0.71 -7.44 4.35
C ASP A 84 -1.59 -6.67 5.35
N TYR A 85 -2.58 -5.93 4.86
CA TYR A 85 -3.52 -5.14 5.69
C TYR A 85 -4.63 -6.03 6.26
N CYS A 86 -4.88 -5.97 7.57
CA CYS A 86 -5.74 -6.93 8.29
C CYS A 86 -5.27 -8.40 8.18
N SER A 87 -3.96 -8.62 8.07
CA SER A 87 -3.41 -9.99 8.17
C SER A 87 -3.40 -10.46 9.62
N ASN A 88 -3.32 -11.78 9.84
CA ASN A 88 -3.34 -12.39 11.19
C ASN A 88 -2.21 -11.91 12.13
N ASN A 89 -1.19 -11.21 11.60
CA ASN A 89 -0.07 -10.67 12.38
C ASN A 89 -0.17 -9.15 12.58
N ASP A 90 -1.28 -8.52 12.21
CA ASP A 90 -1.47 -7.09 12.42
C ASP A 90 -1.96 -6.82 13.86
N PRO A 91 -1.11 -6.25 14.75
CA PRO A 91 -1.46 -6.05 16.15
C PRO A 91 -2.68 -5.14 16.33
N ARG A 92 -3.01 -4.30 15.34
CA ARG A 92 -4.19 -3.41 15.36
C ARG A 92 -5.51 -4.17 15.43
N PHE A 93 -5.53 -5.44 15.02
CA PHE A 93 -6.72 -6.29 15.01
C PHE A 93 -6.64 -7.45 16.00
N TYR A 94 -5.66 -7.44 16.92
CA TYR A 94 -5.48 -8.52 17.89
C TYR A 94 -6.73 -8.75 18.74
N THR A 95 -7.39 -7.68 19.17
CA THR A 95 -8.63 -7.75 19.95
C THR A 95 -9.76 -8.41 19.18
N GLU A 96 -9.90 -8.11 17.89
CA GLU A 96 -10.92 -8.66 17.01
C GLU A 96 -10.64 -10.13 16.66
N VAL A 97 -9.36 -10.52 16.57
CA VAL A 97 -8.95 -11.92 16.38
C VAL A 97 -9.23 -12.75 17.63
N LYS A 98 -8.95 -12.21 18.81
CA LYS A 98 -9.12 -12.90 20.10
C LYS A 98 -10.58 -12.96 20.55
N ASP A 99 -11.28 -11.83 20.51
CA ASP A 99 -12.60 -11.66 21.12
C ASP A 99 -13.73 -11.63 20.07
N GLY A 100 -13.39 -11.70 18.77
CA GLY A 100 -14.33 -11.49 17.67
C GLY A 100 -14.54 -10.00 17.36
N ILE A 101 -15.10 -9.73 16.17
CA ILE A 101 -15.48 -8.36 15.76
C ILE A 101 -16.61 -7.89 16.68
N LYS A 102 -16.33 -6.83 17.46
CA LYS A 102 -17.31 -6.19 18.33
C LYS A 102 -18.11 -5.16 17.55
N ASN A 103 -19.35 -4.91 17.96
CA ASN A 103 -20.15 -3.83 17.37
C ASN A 103 -19.43 -2.50 17.58
N GLY A 104 -19.43 -1.66 16.54
CA GLY A 104 -18.77 -0.36 16.60
C GLY A 104 -19.60 0.61 17.44
N ASP A 105 -19.28 0.72 18.73
CA ASP A 105 -19.87 1.75 19.59
C ASP A 105 -19.25 3.13 19.28
N GLU A 106 -17.92 3.19 19.12
CA GLU A 106 -17.17 4.40 18.75
C GLU A 106 -16.24 4.16 17.56
N LEU A 107 -16.10 5.17 16.70
CA LEU A 107 -15.10 5.18 15.64
C LEU A 107 -13.70 5.16 16.26
N ARG A 108 -13.01 4.02 16.14
CA ARG A 108 -11.60 3.90 16.52
C ARG A 108 -10.73 4.12 15.29
N ASP A 109 -10.02 5.24 15.27
CA ASP A 109 -8.95 5.43 14.31
C ASP A 109 -7.77 4.53 14.68
N THR A 110 -7.66 3.38 14.01
CA THR A 110 -6.55 2.43 14.19
C THR A 110 -5.23 2.91 13.57
N THR A 111 -5.25 4.07 12.91
CA THR A 111 -4.09 4.71 12.26
C THR A 111 -3.64 5.98 12.97
N ALA A 112 -4.50 6.60 13.77
CA ALA A 112 -4.15 7.73 14.62
C ALA A 112 -3.09 7.30 15.63
N HIS A 113 -1.94 7.95 15.55
CA HIS A 113 -0.76 7.71 16.38
C HIS A 113 -0.90 8.18 17.83
N ASP A 114 -2.10 8.56 18.25
CA ASP A 114 -2.37 9.23 19.52
C ASP A 114 -3.56 8.56 20.21
N TYR A 115 -3.30 7.43 20.85
CA TYR A 115 -4.26 6.75 21.70
C TYR A 115 -4.41 7.45 23.08
N GLY A 116 -3.94 8.69 23.22
CA GLY A 116 -4.01 9.46 24.46
C GLY A 116 -3.21 8.87 25.62
N HIS A 117 -2.26 7.96 25.33
CA HIS A 117 -1.37 7.35 26.31
C HIS A 117 0.08 7.33 25.82
N LEU A 118 1.01 7.36 26.78
CA LEU A 118 2.44 7.40 26.50
C LEU A 118 3.06 6.07 26.93
N THR A 119 3.54 5.30 25.96
CA THR A 119 4.34 4.11 26.23
C THR A 119 5.73 4.54 26.72
N PRO A 120 6.16 4.11 27.92
CA PRO A 120 7.49 4.45 28.44
C PRO A 120 8.61 4.03 27.48
N LYS A 121 9.76 4.69 27.61
CA LYS A 121 10.93 4.39 26.79
C LYS A 121 11.31 2.91 26.94
N ASP A 122 11.64 2.27 25.82
CA ASP A 122 12.11 0.88 25.76
C ASP A 122 11.07 -0.15 26.28
N CYS A 123 9.80 0.26 26.42
CA CYS A 123 8.66 -0.61 26.68
C CYS A 123 7.84 -0.84 25.40
N PHE A 124 7.08 -1.92 25.35
CA PHE A 124 6.29 -2.30 24.17
C PHE A 124 4.81 -2.01 24.39
N ASP A 125 4.18 -1.34 23.43
CA ASP A 125 2.77 -1.02 23.45
C ASP A 125 1.93 -2.26 23.09
N THR A 126 1.18 -2.78 24.06
CA THR A 126 0.33 -3.97 23.88
C THR A 126 -1.14 -3.62 23.67
N ILE A 127 -1.48 -2.34 23.44
CA ILE A 127 -2.84 -1.80 23.30
C ILE A 127 -3.65 -1.83 24.62
N ASP A 128 -3.48 -2.86 25.44
CA ASP A 128 -4.07 -3.03 26.77
C ASP A 128 -3.14 -2.60 27.92
N GLY A 129 -1.97 -2.06 27.59
CA GLY A 129 -0.95 -1.61 28.52
C GLY A 129 0.41 -1.50 27.84
N TYR A 130 1.46 -1.35 28.65
CA TYR A 130 2.83 -1.43 28.16
C TYR A 130 3.57 -2.59 28.80
N TYR A 131 4.21 -3.41 27.97
CA TYR A 131 5.10 -4.47 28.41
C TYR A 131 6.49 -3.94 28.73
N ASP A 132 6.95 -4.17 29.95
CA ASP A 132 8.30 -3.86 30.43
C ASP A 132 9.12 -5.16 30.48
N VAL A 133 10.16 -5.23 29.63
CA VAL A 133 11.00 -6.43 29.47
C VAL A 133 11.70 -6.79 30.79
N LEU A 134 12.12 -5.81 31.58
CA LEU A 134 12.86 -6.05 32.81
C LEU A 134 11.95 -6.58 33.92
N LYS A 135 10.69 -6.14 33.93
CA LYS A 135 9.70 -6.55 34.93
C LYS A 135 8.87 -7.75 34.50
N HIS A 136 8.99 -8.18 33.26
CA HIS A 136 8.23 -9.30 32.68
C HIS A 136 6.71 -9.18 32.88
N ALA A 137 6.16 -7.96 32.80
CA ALA A 137 4.74 -7.71 33.02
C ALA A 137 4.22 -6.59 32.11
N VAL A 138 2.92 -6.63 31.84
CA VAL A 138 2.17 -5.56 31.18
C VAL A 138 1.57 -4.67 32.26
N PHE A 139 1.77 -3.37 32.13
CA PHE A 139 1.33 -2.35 33.07
C PHE A 139 0.28 -1.44 32.43
N ASP A 140 -0.69 -0.98 33.23
CA ASP A 140 -1.68 -0.01 32.78
C ASP A 140 -1.00 1.34 32.48
N TYR A 141 -1.38 1.97 31.36
CA TYR A 141 -0.74 3.22 30.93
C TYR A 141 -0.92 4.39 31.89
N LYS A 142 -2.01 4.41 32.66
CA LYS A 142 -2.38 5.53 33.55
C LYS A 142 -1.98 5.26 34.99
N THR A 143 -2.29 4.06 35.49
CA THR A 143 -2.07 3.71 36.90
C THR A 143 -0.68 3.15 37.14
N GLY A 144 -0.05 2.55 36.13
CA GLY A 144 1.22 1.84 36.28
C GLY A 144 1.10 0.56 37.13
N GLU A 145 -0.12 0.07 37.34
CA GLU A 145 -0.38 -1.22 37.99
C GLU A 145 -0.23 -2.36 36.99
N ILE A 146 0.10 -3.55 37.48
CA ILE A 146 0.21 -4.74 36.64
C ILE A 146 -1.18 -5.14 36.15
N VAL A 147 -1.36 -5.13 34.83
CA VAL A 147 -2.56 -5.62 34.15
C VAL A 147 -2.48 -7.15 34.01
N ARG A 148 -1.32 -7.67 33.58
CA ARG A 148 -1.10 -9.11 33.37
C ARG A 148 0.37 -9.49 33.25
N THR A 149 0.64 -10.79 33.40
CA THR A 149 1.96 -11.40 33.21
C THR A 149 1.91 -12.33 32.01
N PRO A 150 2.44 -11.93 30.84
CA PRO A 150 2.42 -12.75 29.63
C PRO A 150 3.32 -13.98 29.75
N ASN A 151 2.98 -15.06 29.04
CA ASN A 151 3.83 -16.24 28.95
C ASN A 151 4.96 -16.04 27.92
N GLN A 152 5.91 -16.98 27.82
CA GLN A 152 7.07 -16.83 26.93
C GLN A 152 6.69 -16.66 25.45
N THR A 153 5.71 -17.43 24.95
CA THR A 153 5.25 -17.32 23.57
C THR A 153 4.65 -15.95 23.27
N GLU A 154 3.90 -15.40 24.22
CA GLU A 154 3.33 -14.06 24.11
C GLU A 154 4.42 -12.97 24.23
N ILE A 155 5.40 -13.14 25.10
CA ILE A 155 6.56 -12.24 25.21
C ILE A 155 7.32 -12.16 23.88
N ASP A 156 7.62 -13.31 23.27
CA ASP A 156 8.32 -13.36 21.99
C ASP A 156 7.51 -12.66 20.89
N TRP A 157 6.18 -12.82 20.92
CA TRP A 157 5.28 -12.15 19.99
C TRP A 157 5.22 -10.63 20.21
N ILE A 158 5.12 -10.18 21.46
CA ILE A 158 5.12 -8.74 21.82
C ILE A 158 6.41 -8.10 21.34
N ILE A 159 7.58 -8.71 21.62
CA ILE A 159 8.87 -8.16 21.23
C ILE A 159 9.00 -8.05 19.70
N ALA A 160 8.47 -9.02 18.96
CA ALA A 160 8.57 -9.06 17.50
C ALA A 160 7.58 -8.12 16.78
N ASN A 161 6.41 -7.83 17.38
CA ASN A 161 5.29 -7.21 16.65
C ASN A 161 4.77 -5.90 17.28
N CYS A 162 4.99 -5.68 18.57
CA CYS A 162 4.50 -4.48 19.25
C CYS A 162 5.41 -3.26 19.03
N ARG A 163 4.81 -2.07 19.07
CA ARG A 163 5.54 -0.81 18.93
C ARG A 163 6.36 -0.51 20.18
N VAL A 164 7.59 -0.07 20.00
CA VAL A 164 8.44 0.37 21.12
C VAL A 164 8.20 1.85 21.44
N GLY A 165 8.03 2.16 22.72
CA GLY A 165 7.97 3.52 23.23
C GLY A 165 9.30 4.24 23.02
N LYS A 166 9.27 5.39 22.35
CA LYS A 166 10.49 6.14 22.00
C LYS A 166 11.05 6.99 23.15
N GLY A 167 10.32 7.10 24.27
CA GLY A 167 10.62 8.04 25.35
C GLY A 167 10.50 9.49 24.88
N PHE A 168 10.03 10.38 25.75
CA PHE A 168 10.21 11.81 25.50
C PHE A 168 11.60 12.19 26.03
N ALA A 169 12.42 12.81 25.19
CA ALA A 169 13.39 13.77 25.71
C ALA A 169 12.56 14.90 26.32
N VAL A 170 12.51 14.95 27.64
CA VAL A 170 11.94 16.09 28.36
C VAL A 170 12.95 17.23 28.11
N ASN A 171 12.54 18.23 27.32
CA ASN A 171 13.24 19.52 27.27
C ASN A 171 13.02 20.28 28.57
#